data_AF-A0A8X6FKE4-F1
#
_entry.id   AF-A0A8X6FKE4-F1
#
_cell.length_a   1.000
_cell.length_b   1.000
_cell.length_c   1.000
_cell.angle_alpha   90.00
_cell.angle_beta   90.00
_cell.angle_gamma   90.00
#
_symmetry.space_group_name_H-M   'P 1'
#
loop_
_entity.id
_entity.type
_entity.pdbx_description
1 polymer ?
#
loop_
_entity_poly.entity_id
_entity_poly.type
_entity_poly.pdbx_seq_one_letter_code
_entity_poly.pdbx_strand_id
1 'polypeptide(L)'
;MEGGFSQLQNSIGTIDSNIRCPKCKLCMINRTLLFNRCICIELNIQNSRRGQLSCKLMNMPAIIQLNNLNYRLRGIVECVKAHFKAFCRRDQDNWALYDDKAKKASRKIVPDAAIYTRID
;
A
#
# COMPACT_ATOMS: atom_id res chain seq x y z
N MET A 1 9.38 16.05 -4.40
CA MET A 1 8.50 15.13 -5.16
C MET A 1 7.45 14.62 -4.19
N GLU A 2 6.51 15.49 -3.80
CA GLU A 2 5.57 15.28 -2.67
C GLU A 2 4.13 14.93 -3.12
N GLY A 3 3.89 14.82 -4.44
CA GLY A 3 2.53 14.70 -4.99
C GLY A 3 1.93 13.29 -5.08
N GLY A 4 2.75 12.24 -5.16
CA GLY A 4 2.22 10.89 -5.41
C GLY A 4 1.52 10.26 -4.20
N PHE A 5 2.08 10.45 -3.01
CA PHE A 5 1.52 9.87 -1.79
C PHE A 5 0.31 10.65 -1.25
N SER A 6 0.33 11.98 -1.36
CA SER A 6 -0.84 12.81 -1.05
C SER A 6 -2.03 12.45 -1.95
N GLN A 7 -1.79 12.12 -3.21
CA GLN A 7 -2.83 11.58 -4.10
C GLN A 7 -3.36 10.21 -3.62
N LEU A 8 -2.49 9.29 -3.19
CA LEU A 8 -2.93 8.02 -2.61
C LEU A 8 -3.80 8.21 -1.36
N GLN A 9 -3.38 9.09 -0.44
CA GLN A 9 -4.17 9.43 0.76
C GLN A 9 -5.53 10.03 0.39
N ASN A 10 -5.58 10.90 -0.61
CA ASN A 10 -6.83 11.49 -1.10
C ASN A 10 -7.74 10.44 -1.76
N SER A 11 -7.19 9.49 -2.53
CA SER A 11 -7.96 8.39 -3.15
C SER A 11 -8.50 7.40 -2.12
N ILE A 12 -7.83 7.28 -0.97
CA ILE A 12 -8.26 6.44 0.15
C ILE A 12 -9.35 7.12 0.98
N GLY A 13 -9.23 8.43 1.21
CA GLY A 13 -10.14 9.20 2.06
C GLY A 13 -11.58 9.28 1.53
N THR A 14 -11.84 8.83 0.30
CA THR A 14 -13.17 8.79 -0.33
C THR A 14 -13.95 7.51 -0.03
N ILE A 15 -13.34 6.50 0.61
CA ILE A 15 -14.06 5.27 0.97
C ILE A 15 -14.95 5.55 2.18
N ASP A 16 -16.22 5.89 1.92
CA ASP A 16 -17.19 6.11 2.99
C ASP A 16 -17.35 4.82 3.83
N SER A 17 -16.82 4.90 5.05
CA SER A 17 -16.88 3.83 6.05
C SER A 17 -18.30 3.52 6.51
N ASN A 18 -19.27 4.38 6.22
CA ASN A 18 -20.66 4.20 6.62
C ASN A 18 -21.56 4.06 5.39
N ILE A 19 -22.13 2.88 5.21
CA ILE A 19 -23.18 2.69 4.21
C ILE A 19 -24.55 2.70 4.88
N ARG A 20 -25.55 3.24 4.21
CA ARG A 20 -26.94 3.02 4.61
C ARG A 20 -27.29 1.56 4.37
N CYS A 21 -27.92 0.94 5.36
CA CYS A 21 -28.46 -0.41 5.20
C CYS A 21 -29.42 -0.44 3.99
N PRO A 22 -29.20 -1.31 2.99
CA PRO A 22 -30.05 -1.35 1.79
C PRO A 22 -31.50 -1.77 2.11
N LYS A 23 -31.71 -2.43 3.26
CA LYS A 23 -33.01 -2.97 3.67
C LYS A 23 -33.86 -1.95 4.45
N CYS A 24 -33.30 -1.32 5.48
CA CYS A 24 -34.04 -0.37 6.33
C CYS A 24 -33.80 1.10 5.98
N LYS A 25 -32.74 1.44 5.23
CA LYS A 25 -32.31 2.82 4.85
C LYS A 25 -32.06 3.81 6.00
N LEU A 26 -32.34 3.42 7.24
CA LEU A 26 -32.25 4.23 8.45
C LEU A 26 -30.97 3.96 9.24
N CYS A 27 -30.51 2.71 9.27
CA CYS A 27 -29.30 2.34 9.99
C CYS A 27 -28.05 2.59 9.14
N MET A 28 -27.03 3.18 9.76
CA MET A 28 -25.68 3.22 9.22
C MET A 28 -24.93 1.95 9.62
N ILE A 29 -24.36 1.25 8.64
CA ILE A 29 -23.50 0.10 8.88
C ILE A 29 -22.06 0.61 8.84
N ASN A 30 -21.39 0.56 9.98
CA ASN A 30 -19.98 0.87 10.07
C ASN A 30 -19.15 -0.28 9.46
N ARG A 31 -18.61 -0.05 8.27
CA ARG A 31 -17.75 -0.98 7.55
C ARG A 31 -16.31 -0.99 8.05
N THR A 32 -15.90 -0.17 9.03
CA THR A 32 -14.54 -0.26 9.61
C THR A 32 -14.22 -1.65 10.13
N LEU A 33 -15.23 -2.40 10.58
CA LEU A 33 -15.10 -3.80 11.00
C LEU A 33 -14.78 -4.78 9.86
N LEU A 34 -15.04 -4.39 8.60
CA LEU A 34 -14.70 -5.18 7.41
C LEU A 34 -13.26 -4.99 6.96
N PHE A 35 -12.53 -4.01 7.51
CA PHE A 35 -11.15 -3.80 7.12
C PHE A 35 -10.26 -4.85 7.77
N ASN A 36 -9.66 -5.67 6.91
CA ASN A 36 -8.75 -6.74 7.29
C ASN A 36 -7.54 -6.20 8.06
N ARG A 37 -7.02 -6.99 9.00
CA ARG A 37 -5.76 -6.68 9.70
C ARG A 37 -4.57 -6.57 8.76
N CYS A 38 -4.66 -7.11 7.56
CA CYS A 38 -3.66 -7.03 6.51
C CYS A 38 -4.33 -6.58 5.22
N ILE A 39 -3.74 -5.60 4.54
CA ILE A 39 -4.23 -5.05 3.28
C ILE A 39 -3.11 -5.06 2.24
N CYS A 40 -3.50 -5.27 0.99
CA CYS A 40 -2.64 -5.11 -0.17
C CYS A 40 -3.17 -3.94 -0.99
N ILE A 41 -2.29 -2.99 -1.32
CA ILE A 41 -2.59 -1.85 -2.18
C ILE A 41 -1.82 -2.06 -3.47
N GLU A 42 -2.54 -2.29 -4.57
CA GLU A 42 -1.96 -2.31 -5.91
C GLU A 42 -1.58 -0.89 -6.32
N LEU A 43 -0.34 -0.72 -6.79
CA LEU A 43 0.26 0.57 -7.15
C LEU A 43 0.54 0.67 -8.65
N ASN A 44 0.56 -0.47 -9.35
CA ASN A 44 0.67 -0.54 -10.80
C ASN A 44 -0.68 -0.28 -11.48
N ILE A 45 -1.18 0.95 -11.36
CA ILE A 45 -2.32 1.39 -12.16
C ILE A 45 -1.78 1.63 -13.57
N GLN A 46 -1.98 0.67 -14.48
CA GLN A 46 -1.54 0.75 -15.87
C GLN A 46 -2.11 2.00 -16.56
N ASN A 47 -1.39 3.11 -16.44
CA ASN A 47 -1.69 4.30 -17.20
C ASN A 47 -0.89 4.14 -18.49
N SER A 48 -1.51 3.59 -19.53
CA SER A 48 -0.95 3.13 -20.81
C SER A 48 -0.05 4.12 -21.57
N ARG A 49 0.16 5.33 -21.06
CA ARG A 49 0.98 6.41 -21.64
C ARG A 49 2.22 6.80 -20.85
N ARG A 50 2.37 6.35 -19.60
CA ARG A 50 3.53 6.68 -18.75
C ARG A 50 4.14 5.37 -18.28
N GLY A 51 5.39 5.11 -18.68
CA GLY A 51 6.12 3.91 -18.26
C GLY A 51 6.19 3.75 -16.74
N GLN A 52 6.72 2.61 -16.31
CA GLN A 52 6.82 2.26 -14.89
C GLN A 52 7.40 3.39 -14.02
N LEU A 53 6.65 3.80 -13.00
CA LEU A 53 7.10 4.81 -12.05
C LEU A 53 8.02 4.16 -11.02
N SER A 54 9.11 4.85 -10.71
CA SER A 54 10.07 4.40 -9.69
C SER A 54 10.17 5.40 -8.56
N CYS A 55 10.38 4.91 -7.35
CA CYS A 55 10.61 5.72 -6.16
C CYS A 55 11.76 5.16 -5.33
N LYS A 56 12.21 5.91 -4.33
CA LYS A 56 13.11 5.36 -3.31
C LYS A 56 12.28 4.59 -2.29
N LEU A 57 12.79 3.46 -1.82
CA LEU A 57 12.14 2.63 -0.80
C LEU A 57 11.77 3.45 0.46
N MET A 58 12.66 4.36 0.87
CA MET A 58 12.47 5.27 2.02
C MET A 58 11.36 6.32 1.83
N ASN A 59 10.94 6.58 0.59
CA ASN A 59 9.85 7.52 0.31
C ASN A 59 8.48 6.85 0.43
N MET A 60 8.44 5.52 0.62
CA MET A 60 7.19 4.81 0.83
C MET A 60 6.69 5.10 2.24
N PRO A 61 5.38 5.39 2.38
CA PRO A 61 4.82 5.83 3.64
C PRO A 61 4.91 4.71 4.67
N ALA A 62 5.61 4.97 5.77
CA ALA A 62 5.76 3.98 6.83
C ALA A 62 4.42 3.62 7.48
N ILE A 63 3.52 4.60 7.56
CA ILE A 63 2.18 4.50 8.13
C ILE A 63 1.21 5.17 7.16
N ILE A 64 0.06 4.53 6.94
CA ILE A 64 -1.08 5.13 6.25
C ILE A 64 -2.30 5.05 7.16
N GLN A 65 -3.22 5.99 7.01
CA GLN A 65 -4.49 6.00 7.73
C GLN A 65 -5.61 5.66 6.75
N LEU A 66 -6.35 4.58 7.01
CA LEU A 66 -7.55 4.22 6.27
C LEU A 66 -8.73 4.20 7.25
N ASN A 67 -9.77 4.98 7.02
CA ASN A 67 -10.97 5.02 7.87
C ASN A 67 -10.66 5.12 9.37
N ASN A 68 -9.83 6.10 9.74
CA ASN A 68 -9.36 6.34 11.11
C ASN A 68 -8.52 5.20 11.74
N LEU A 69 -8.19 4.16 10.98
CA LEU A 69 -7.31 3.08 11.41
C LEU A 69 -5.92 3.27 10.82
N ASN A 70 -4.90 3.08 11.66
CA ASN A 70 -3.51 3.18 11.24
C ASN A 70 -3.01 1.83 10.72
N TYR A 71 -2.26 1.85 9.62
CA TYR A 71 -1.68 0.68 8.99
C TYR A 71 -0.19 0.91 8.77
N ARG A 72 0.64 -0.04 9.21
CA ARG A 72 2.10 -0.01 9.06
C ARG A 72 2.53 -0.76 7.81
N LEU A 73 3.40 -0.15 7.01
CA LEU A 73 4.02 -0.78 5.85
C LEU A 73 4.87 -1.98 6.30
N ARG A 74 4.59 -3.16 5.73
CA ARG A 74 5.32 -4.40 5.98
C ARG A 74 6.15 -4.86 4.80
N GLY A 75 5.69 -4.60 3.59
CA GLY A 75 6.46 -4.97 2.43
C GLY A 75 5.98 -4.33 1.14
N ILE A 76 6.84 -4.42 0.13
CA ILE A 76 6.60 -3.93 -1.21
C ILE A 76 6.97 -5.02 -2.19
N VAL A 77 6.10 -5.24 -3.16
CA VAL A 77 6.34 -6.10 -4.31
C VAL A 77 6.78 -5.21 -5.46
N GLU A 78 7.88 -5.57 -6.11
CA GLU A 78 8.33 -5.00 -7.38
C GLU A 78 8.16 -6.04 -8.48
N CYS A 79 7.64 -5.61 -9.64
CA CYS A 79 7.54 -6.43 -10.84
C CYS A 79 8.21 -5.72 -12.02
N VAL A 80 9.34 -6.27 -12.49
CA VAL A 80 10.08 -5.73 -13.63
C VAL A 80 10.31 -6.84 -14.64
N LYS A 81 9.79 -6.69 -15.85
CA LYS A 81 9.96 -7.66 -16.96
C LYS A 81 9.62 -9.11 -16.54
N ALA A 82 8.48 -9.30 -15.88
CA ALA A 82 8.02 -10.59 -15.35
C ALA A 82 8.91 -11.21 -14.26
N HIS A 83 9.81 -10.43 -13.65
CA HIS A 83 10.58 -10.83 -12.47
C HIS A 83 10.04 -10.14 -11.23
N PHE A 84 9.70 -10.93 -10.21
CA PHE A 84 9.17 -10.43 -8.95
C PHE A 84 10.25 -10.33 -7.89
N LYS A 85 10.17 -9.27 -7.09
CA LYS A 85 11.01 -9.07 -5.90
C LYS A 85 10.16 -8.62 -4.75
N ALA A 86 10.50 -9.05 -3.54
CA ALA A 86 9.86 -8.57 -2.33
C ALA A 86 10.86 -7.83 -1.44
N PHE A 87 10.49 -6.62 -1.06
CA PHE A 87 11.17 -5.82 -0.05
C PHE A 87 10.36 -5.92 1.23
N CYS A 88 10.90 -6.52 2.28
CA CYS A 88 10.21 -6.72 3.55
C CYS A 88 10.84 -5.85 4.62
N ARG A 89 10.01 -5.11 5.36
CA ARG A 89 10.44 -4.31 6.51
C ARG A 89 10.63 -5.24 7.72
N ARG A 90 11.84 -5.24 8.27
CA ARG A 90 12.23 -5.90 9.51
C ARG A 90 12.20 -4.90 10.66
N ASP A 91 12.54 -5.37 11.86
CA ASP A 91 12.67 -4.54 13.04
C ASP A 91 13.70 -3.42 12.82
N GLN A 92 13.51 -2.31 13.54
CA GLN A 92 14.38 -1.12 13.50
C GLN A 92 14.54 -0.52 12.08
N ASP A 93 13.49 -0.57 11.26
CA ASP A 93 13.45 0.03 9.92
C ASP A 93 14.47 -0.53 8.92
N ASN A 94 14.98 -1.74 9.21
CA ASN A 94 15.80 -2.47 8.27
C ASN A 94 14.95 -3.11 7.17
N TRP A 95 15.49 -3.23 5.96
CA TRP A 95 14.82 -3.86 4.82
C TRP A 95 15.56 -5.11 4.39
N ALA A 96 14.82 -6.19 4.19
CA ALA A 96 15.33 -7.40 3.56
C ALA A 96 14.80 -7.50 2.12
N LEU A 97 15.70 -7.83 1.20
CA LEU A 97 15.34 -8.18 -0.17
C LEU A 97 15.22 -9.69 -0.30
N TYR A 98 14.13 -10.12 -0.91
CA TYR A 98 13.92 -11.46 -1.42
C TYR A 98 13.84 -11.35 -2.95
N ASP A 99 14.93 -11.74 -3.60
CA ASP A 99 15.11 -11.73 -5.05
C ASP A 99 15.93 -12.97 -5.42
N ASP A 100 15.36 -13.87 -6.22
CA ASP A 100 16.01 -15.11 -6.64
C ASP A 100 17.29 -14.87 -7.46
N LYS A 101 17.51 -13.64 -7.95
CA LYS A 101 18.67 -13.24 -8.76
C LYS A 101 19.68 -12.36 -8.01
N ALA A 102 19.34 -11.76 -6.87
CA ALA A 102 20.19 -10.76 -6.22
C ALA A 102 20.28 -10.92 -4.70
N LYS A 103 21.49 -10.77 -4.15
CA LYS A 103 21.76 -10.88 -2.71
C LYS A 103 21.56 -9.60 -1.90
N LYS A 104 21.34 -8.43 -2.52
CA LYS A 104 21.30 -7.12 -1.83
C LYS A 104 20.16 -6.22 -2.31
N ALA A 105 19.48 -5.58 -1.36
CA ALA A 105 18.41 -4.61 -1.61
C ALA A 105 18.91 -3.38 -2.36
N SER A 106 18.30 -3.08 -3.52
CA SER A 106 18.42 -1.76 -4.16
C SER A 106 17.62 -0.72 -3.36
N ARG A 107 18.13 0.52 -3.30
CA ARG A 107 17.41 1.65 -2.67
C ARG A 107 16.32 2.25 -3.56
N LYS A 108 16.36 1.97 -4.87
CA LYS A 108 15.37 2.42 -5.86
C LYS A 108 14.53 1.22 -6.29
N ILE A 109 13.22 1.43 -6.32
CA ILE A 109 12.21 0.41 -6.59
C ILE A 109 11.19 0.90 -7.62
N VAL A 110 10.58 -0.04 -8.33
CA VAL A 110 9.37 0.11 -9.14
C VAL A 110 8.24 -0.63 -8.41
N PRO A 111 7.51 0.04 -7.51
CA PRO A 111 6.51 -0.63 -6.70
C PRO A 111 5.32 -1.07 -7.56
N ASP A 112 5.00 -2.35 -7.49
CA ASP A 112 3.83 -2.95 -8.12
C ASP A 112 2.67 -3.06 -7.11
N ALA A 113 2.98 -3.47 -5.88
CA ALA A 113 2.03 -3.48 -4.77
C ALA A 113 2.72 -3.18 -3.42
N ALA A 114 1.96 -2.70 -2.44
CA ALA A 114 2.41 -2.48 -1.08
C ALA A 114 1.49 -3.18 -0.06
N ILE A 115 2.10 -3.81 0.92
CA ILE A 115 1.42 -4.60 1.96
C ILE A 115 1.50 -3.84 3.27
N TYR A 116 0.35 -3.64 3.92
CA TYR A 116 0.27 -3.02 5.23
C TYR A 116 -0.50 -3.87 6.22
N THR A 117 -0.15 -3.75 7.50
CA THR A 117 -0.87 -4.39 8.61
C THR A 117 -1.40 -3.34 9.56
N ARG A 118 -2.62 -3.54 10.08
CA ARG A 118 -3.23 -2.66 11.07
C ARG A 118 -2.36 -2.57 12.32
N ILE A 119 -2.30 -1.36 12.88
CA ILE A 119 -1.75 -1.07 14.20
C ILE A 119 -2.96 -0.98 15.12
N ASP A 120 -3.16 -1.99 15.94
CA ASP A 120 -4.11 -2.01 17.05
C ASP A 120 -3.49 -1.50 18.35
#